data_AF-A0A6H5L2C1-F1
#
_entry.id   AF-A0A6H5L2C1-F1
#
_cell.length_a   1.000
_cell.length_b   1.000
_cell.length_c   1.000
_cell.angle_alpha   90.00
_cell.angle_beta   90.00
_cell.angle_gamma   90.00
#
_symmetry.space_group_name_H-M   'P 1'
#
loop_
_entity.id
_entity.type
_entity.pdbx_description
1 polymer ?
#
loop_
_entity_poly.entity_id
_entity_poly.type
_entity_poly.pdbx_seq_one_letter_code
_entity_poly.pdbx_strand_id
1 'polypeptide(L)'
;MLWKVLDRAGIPAKLIEVIRQFHDGMRARVRMDDRELSDWFFVTQGVRQGCVLSPLLFNIFFAEVLEVVVIRFSEDDVVLRSLVCLEEGKTEVGGGEETPLDRVRRAVRGMLYADDAGVVSRSAEGLRE
;
A
#
# COMPACT_ATOMS: atom_id res chain seq x y z
N MET A 1 4.92 -7.22 -10.70
CA MET A 1 4.64 -7.46 -9.26
C MET A 1 3.13 -7.50 -9.00
N LEU A 2 2.39 -6.47 -9.43
CA LEU A 2 0.93 -6.34 -9.25
C LEU A 2 0.15 -7.64 -9.53
N TRP A 3 0.40 -8.31 -10.65
CA TRP A 3 -0.32 -9.56 -11.01
C TRP A 3 -0.19 -10.66 -9.95
N LYS A 4 0.97 -10.79 -9.31
CA LYS A 4 1.20 -11.75 -8.22
C LYS A 4 0.47 -11.32 -6.94
N VAL A 5 0.36 -10.01 -6.70
CA VAL A 5 -0.39 -9.46 -5.57
C VAL A 5 -1.88 -9.73 -5.74
N LEU A 6 -2.44 -9.47 -6.92
CA LEU A 6 -3.86 -9.77 -7.20
C LEU A 6 -4.17 -11.26 -7.01
N ASP A 7 -3.26 -12.13 -7.45
CA ASP A 7 -3.38 -13.59 -7.28
C ASP A 7 -3.40 -14.00 -5.80
N ARG A 8 -2.48 -13.47 -4.99
CA ARG A 8 -2.48 -13.70 -3.52
C ARG A 8 -3.71 -13.13 -2.83
N ALA A 9 -4.22 -12.01 -3.30
CA ALA A 9 -5.45 -11.40 -2.81
C ALA A 9 -6.71 -12.22 -3.17
N GLY A 10 -6.56 -13.35 -3.87
CA GLY A 10 -7.65 -14.25 -4.22
C GLY A 10 -8.45 -13.82 -5.45
N ILE A 11 -7.92 -12.91 -6.25
CA ILE A 11 -8.60 -12.46 -7.48
C ILE A 11 -8.51 -13.57 -8.52
N PRO A 12 -9.63 -14.01 -9.12
CA PRO A 12 -9.61 -15.10 -10.09
C PRO A 12 -8.65 -14.83 -11.25
N ALA A 13 -7.87 -15.84 -11.63
CA ALA A 13 -6.88 -15.74 -12.71
C ALA A 13 -7.46 -15.15 -14.01
N LYS A 14 -8.71 -15.49 -14.34
CA LYS A 14 -9.39 -14.93 -15.52
C LYS A 14 -9.62 -13.42 -15.44
N LEU A 15 -9.94 -12.91 -14.26
CA LEU A 15 -10.08 -11.46 -14.06
C LEU A 15 -8.72 -10.77 -14.11
N ILE A 16 -7.67 -11.40 -13.58
CA ILE A 16 -6.29 -10.89 -13.69
C ILE A 16 -5.87 -10.78 -15.15
N GLU A 17 -6.15 -11.79 -15.99
CA GLU A 17 -5.88 -11.73 -17.44
C GLU A 17 -6.58 -10.54 -18.10
N VAL A 18 -7.86 -10.31 -17.79
CA VAL A 18 -8.62 -9.17 -18.32
C VAL A 18 -7.98 -7.85 -17.89
N ILE A 19 -7.64 -7.69 -16.60
CA ILE A 19 -6.98 -6.49 -16.08
C ILE A 19 -5.63 -6.25 -16.78
N ARG A 20 -4.85 -7.32 -17.02
CA ARG A 20 -3.57 -7.26 -17.72
C ARG A 20 -3.72 -6.73 -19.14
N GLN A 21 -4.76 -7.12 -19.86
CA GLN A 21 -5.02 -6.60 -21.22
C GLN A 21 -5.22 -5.08 -21.26
N PHE A 22 -5.65 -4.44 -20.16
CA PHE A 22 -5.75 -2.98 -20.08
C PHE A 22 -4.40 -2.27 -19.84
N HIS A 23 -3.37 -3.01 -19.42
CA HIS A 23 -2.08 -2.47 -18.99
C HIS A 23 -0.89 -2.92 -19.86
N ASP A 24 -0.93 -4.12 -20.41
CA ASP A 24 0.13 -4.66 -21.26
C ASP A 24 0.20 -3.86 -22.58
N GLY A 25 1.41 -3.49 -22.99
CA GLY A 25 1.65 -2.72 -24.23
C GLY A 25 1.19 -1.26 -24.17
N MET A 26 0.91 -0.72 -22.98
CA MET A 26 0.48 0.66 -22.81
C MET A 26 1.53 1.66 -23.32
N ARG A 27 1.05 2.68 -24.03
CA ARG A 27 1.85 3.84 -24.42
C ARG A 27 1.20 5.11 -23.89
N ALA A 28 2.02 6.08 -23.53
CA ALA A 28 1.61 7.40 -23.07
C ALA A 28 2.41 8.49 -23.77
N ARG A 29 1.93 9.72 -23.69
CA ARG A 29 2.64 10.94 -24.05
C ARG A 29 2.15 12.07 -23.14
N VAL A 30 3.02 13.03 -22.89
CA VAL A 30 2.75 14.15 -21.99
C VAL A 30 2.33 15.37 -22.82
N ARG A 31 1.32 16.11 -22.35
CA ARG A 31 0.95 17.40 -22.91
C ARG A 31 1.65 18.50 -22.11
N MET A 32 2.41 19.34 -22.80
CA MET A 32 3.16 20.46 -22.26
C MET A 32 2.28 21.73 -22.23
N ASP A 33 2.71 22.76 -21.51
CA ASP A 33 1.95 24.00 -21.28
C ASP A 33 1.67 24.79 -22.57
N ASP A 34 2.58 24.71 -23.55
CA ASP A 34 2.46 25.24 -24.90
C ASP A 34 1.48 24.45 -25.80
N ARG A 35 0.83 23.43 -25.26
CA ARG A 35 -0.07 22.47 -25.92
C ARG A 35 0.65 21.50 -26.87
N GLU A 36 1.97 21.48 -26.87
CA GLU A 36 2.72 20.45 -27.57
C GLU A 36 2.61 19.10 -26.85
N LEU A 37 2.78 18.03 -27.61
CA LEU A 37 2.70 16.66 -27.12
C LEU A 37 4.06 16.01 -27.30
N SER A 38 4.54 15.35 -26.25
CA SER A 38 5.76 14.54 -26.34
C SER A 38 5.59 13.40 -27.34
N ASP A 39 6.71 12.79 -27.72
CA ASP A 39 6.71 11.49 -28.35
C ASP A 39 6.01 10.44 -27.48
N TRP A 40 5.51 9.39 -28.14
CA TRP A 40 4.96 8.23 -27.46
C TRP A 40 6.07 7.44 -26.81
N PHE A 41 5.87 7.07 -25.54
CA PHE A 41 6.75 6.15 -24.83
C PHE A 41 5.94 5.00 -24.23
N PHE A 42 6.60 3.85 -24.04
CA PHE A 42 6.01 2.70 -23.37
C PHE A 42 5.93 2.95 -21.87
N VAL A 43 4.77 2.65 -21.28
CA VAL A 43 4.63 2.67 -19.83
C VAL A 43 4.96 1.27 -19.29
N THR A 44 6.12 1.15 -18.67
CA THR A 44 6.63 -0.12 -18.13
C THR A 44 6.41 -0.27 -16.63
N GLN A 45 5.99 0.81 -15.95
CA GLN A 45 5.80 0.87 -14.51
C GLN A 45 4.53 1.63 -14.15
N GLY A 46 3.94 1.25 -13.01
CA GLY A 46 2.72 1.85 -12.51
C GLY A 46 1.45 1.33 -13.19
N VAL A 47 0.34 1.97 -12.85
CA VAL A 47 -0.99 1.71 -13.41
C VAL A 47 -1.37 2.85 -14.36
N ARG A 48 -2.34 2.62 -15.24
CA ARG A 48 -2.74 3.61 -16.25
C ARG A 48 -3.39 4.85 -15.60
N GLN A 49 -2.77 6.02 -15.70
CA GLN A 49 -3.41 7.25 -15.21
C GLN A 49 -4.73 7.54 -15.95
N GLY A 50 -5.74 7.99 -15.21
CA GLY A 50 -7.10 8.23 -15.71
C GLY A 50 -7.93 6.97 -15.97
N CYS A 51 -7.39 5.77 -15.77
CA CYS A 51 -8.20 4.54 -15.79
C CYS A 51 -8.97 4.38 -14.48
N VAL A 52 -10.25 4.04 -14.58
CA VAL A 52 -11.16 3.85 -13.43
C VAL A 52 -10.69 2.73 -12.50
N LEU A 53 -10.00 1.70 -13.03
CA LEU A 53 -9.49 0.59 -12.23
C LEU A 53 -8.17 0.91 -11.52
N SER A 54 -7.42 1.91 -11.97
CA SER A 54 -6.08 2.20 -11.46
C SER A 54 -6.04 2.50 -9.96
N PRO A 55 -6.95 3.33 -9.39
CA PRO A 55 -6.98 3.54 -7.95
C PRO A 55 -7.22 2.26 -7.15
N LEU A 56 -8.12 1.39 -7.63
CA LEU A 56 -8.40 0.11 -6.97
C LEU A 56 -7.18 -0.82 -7.00
N LEU A 57 -6.52 -0.93 -8.16
CA LEU A 57 -5.33 -1.75 -8.33
C LEU A 57 -4.18 -1.27 -7.46
N PHE A 58 -4.00 0.05 -7.36
CA PHE A 58 -3.03 0.65 -6.47
C PHE A 58 -3.33 0.32 -5.00
N ASN A 59 -4.59 0.47 -4.56
CA ASN A 59 -4.95 0.20 -3.17
C ASN A 59 -4.76 -1.26 -2.77
N ILE A 60 -5.06 -2.23 -3.66
CA ILE A 60 -4.79 -3.65 -3.40
C ILE A 60 -3.28 -3.89 -3.27
N PHE A 61 -2.49 -3.30 -4.16
CA PHE A 61 -1.03 -3.39 -4.08
C PHE A 61 -0.49 -2.77 -2.79
N PHE A 62 -0.99 -1.60 -2.42
CA PHE A 62 -0.58 -0.88 -1.23
C PHE A 62 -0.94 -1.63 0.05
N ALA A 63 -2.12 -2.26 0.11
CA ALA A 63 -2.51 -3.11 1.23
C ALA A 63 -1.52 -4.26 1.47
N GLU A 64 -1.04 -4.92 0.41
CA GLU A 64 0.00 -5.96 0.54
C GLU A 64 1.35 -5.39 1.02
N VAL A 65 1.72 -4.18 0.57
CA VAL A 65 2.93 -3.51 1.08
C VAL A 65 2.80 -3.21 2.57
N LEU A 66 1.64 -2.71 3.00
CA LEU A 66 1.37 -2.43 4.41
C LEU A 66 1.42 -3.69 5.28
N GLU A 67 0.96 -4.84 4.76
CA GLU A 67 1.08 -6.10 5.49
C GLU A 67 2.54 -6.52 5.69
N VAL A 68 3.40 -6.30 4.70
CA VAL A 68 4.86 -6.52 4.85
C VAL A 68 5.44 -5.58 5.91
N VAL A 69 5.07 -4.29 5.90
CA VAL A 69 5.51 -3.33 6.92
C VAL A 69 5.07 -3.77 8.31
N VAL A 70 3.82 -4.20 8.45
CA VAL A 70 3.25 -4.70 9.70
C VAL A 70 4.07 -5.86 10.27
N ILE A 71 4.38 -6.85 9.43
CA ILE A 71 5.16 -8.02 9.84
C ILE A 71 6.56 -7.58 10.27
N ARG A 72 7.25 -6.78 9.45
CA ARG A 72 8.63 -6.34 9.74
C ARG A 72 8.73 -5.54 11.02
N PHE A 73 7.82 -4.61 11.25
CA PHE A 73 7.82 -3.80 12.46
C PHE A 73 7.42 -4.60 13.70
N SER A 74 6.68 -5.69 13.55
CA SER A 74 6.33 -6.58 14.66
C SER A 74 7.51 -7.45 15.12
N GLU A 75 8.49 -7.67 14.23
CA GLU A 75 9.72 -8.42 14.51
C GLU A 75 10.83 -7.53 15.09
N ASP A 76 10.72 -6.21 14.97
CA ASP A 76 11.68 -5.23 15.48
C ASP A 76 11.21 -4.64 16.82
N ASP A 77 11.84 -5.07 17.92
CA ASP A 77 11.56 -4.62 19.28
C ASP A 77 11.72 -3.10 19.46
N VAL A 78 12.67 -2.47 18.78
CA VAL A 78 12.97 -1.04 18.93
C VAL A 78 11.87 -0.23 18.26
N VAL A 79 11.53 -0.58 17.01
CA VAL A 79 10.43 0.04 16.27
C VAL A 79 9.13 -0.18 17.05
N LEU A 80 8.78 -1.42 17.36
CA LEU A 80 7.54 -1.80 18.06
C LEU A 80 7.31 -0.99 19.34
N ARG A 81 8.33 -0.84 20.19
CA ARG A 81 8.22 -0.09 21.45
C ARG A 81 8.03 1.41 21.24
N SER A 82 8.63 1.95 20.19
CA SER A 82 8.60 3.37 19.86
C SER A 82 7.32 3.83 19.16
N LEU A 83 6.60 2.92 18.48
CA LEU A 83 5.38 3.23 17.73
C LEU A 83 4.29 3.89 18.59
N VAL A 84 3.71 4.96 18.05
CA VAL A 84 2.55 5.68 18.59
C VAL A 84 1.29 5.18 17.91
N CYS A 85 0.26 4.88 18.70
CA CYS A 85 -1.07 4.52 18.21
C CYS A 85 -2.01 5.71 18.47
N LEU A 86 -2.64 6.25 17.42
CA LEU A 86 -3.53 7.41 17.56
C LEU A 86 -4.92 7.07 18.10
N GLU A 87 -5.38 5.83 17.89
CA GLU A 87 -6.68 5.40 18.42
C GLU A 87 -6.53 4.86 19.85
N GLU A 88 -6.95 5.68 20.81
CA GLU A 88 -7.27 5.24 22.17
C GLU A 88 -8.74 4.80 22.22
N GLY A 89 -8.98 3.48 22.24
CA GLY A 89 -10.29 2.94 22.58
C GLY A 89 -11.09 2.38 21.42
N LYS A 90 -10.80 1.12 21.08
CA LYS A 90 -11.78 0.04 20.97
C LYS A 90 -11.05 -1.29 20.89
N THR A 91 -10.50 -1.70 22.03
CA THR A 91 -10.35 -3.13 22.33
C THR A 91 -11.76 -3.70 22.53
N GLU A 92 -12.40 -4.10 21.44
CA GLU A 92 -13.55 -5.01 21.46
C GLU A 92 -13.16 -6.14 20.49
N VAL A 93 -12.98 -7.41 20.85
CA VAL A 93 -13.53 -8.24 21.93
C VAL A 93 -12.52 -9.35 22.24
N GLY A 94 -12.13 -9.51 23.50
CA GLY A 94 -11.34 -10.64 23.98
C GLY A 94 -10.22 -10.18 24.91
N GLY A 95 -10.31 -10.52 26.19
CA GLY A 95 -9.32 -10.15 27.23
C GLY A 95 -7.98 -10.88 27.10
N GLY A 96 -7.44 -11.00 25.89
CA GLY A 96 -6.11 -11.51 25.60
C GLY A 96 -5.06 -10.40 25.58
N GLU A 97 -3.81 -10.77 25.84
CA GLU A 97 -2.64 -9.89 25.71
C GLU A 97 -2.50 -9.41 24.25
N GLU A 98 -2.30 -8.10 24.02
CA GLU A 98 -2.11 -7.53 22.68
C GLU A 98 -0.82 -8.09 22.06
N THR A 99 -0.90 -8.68 20.87
CA THR A 99 0.30 -9.20 20.20
C THR A 99 1.10 -8.06 19.54
N PRO A 100 2.41 -8.25 19.28
CA PRO A 100 3.21 -7.31 18.48
C PRO A 100 2.56 -6.93 17.15
N LEU A 101 1.99 -7.92 16.44
CA LEU A 101 1.29 -7.72 15.17
C LEU A 101 0.06 -6.83 15.34
N ASP A 102 -0.76 -7.08 16.36
CA ASP A 102 -1.97 -6.29 16.63
C ASP A 102 -1.63 -4.82 16.92
N ARG A 103 -0.58 -4.60 17.72
CA ARG A 103 -0.11 -3.25 18.04
C ARG A 103 0.37 -2.50 16.80
N VAL A 104 1.19 -3.13 15.96
CA VAL A 104 1.69 -2.49 14.73
C VAL A 104 0.56 -2.24 13.75
N ARG A 105 -0.35 -3.21 13.57
CA ARG A 105 -1.53 -3.04 12.71
C ARG A 105 -2.35 -1.85 13.15
N ARG A 106 -2.57 -1.68 14.46
CA ARG A 106 -3.27 -0.53 15.01
C ARG A 106 -2.51 0.78 14.76
N ALA A 107 -1.20 0.82 14.99
CA ALA A 107 -0.38 2.00 14.77
C ALA A 107 -0.39 2.46 13.30
N VAL A 108 -0.21 1.52 12.37
CA VAL A 108 -0.22 1.79 10.93
C VAL A 108 -1.63 2.18 10.48
N ARG A 109 -2.66 1.38 10.82
CA ARG A 109 -4.06 1.63 10.40
C ARG A 109 -4.63 2.93 10.94
N GLY A 110 -4.28 3.31 12.17
CA GLY A 110 -4.71 4.59 12.75
C GLY A 110 -4.18 5.82 11.99
N MET A 111 -3.21 5.61 11.08
CA MET A 111 -2.62 6.64 10.23
C MET A 111 -2.84 6.37 8.73
N LEU A 112 -3.70 5.40 8.37
CA LEU A 112 -4.07 5.15 6.98
C LEU A 112 -5.21 6.08 6.56
N TYR A 113 -5.04 6.75 5.43
CA TYR A 113 -6.10 7.51 4.78
C TYR A 113 -5.98 7.37 3.26
N ALA A 114 -6.95 6.71 2.64
CA ALA A 114 -6.91 6.39 1.21
C ALA A 114 -5.63 5.65 0.81
N ASP A 115 -4.80 6.24 -0.05
CA ASP A 115 -3.49 5.76 -0.49
C ASP A 115 -2.31 6.29 0.34
N ASP A 116 -2.56 7.15 1.32
CA ASP A 116 -1.56 7.67 2.23
C ASP A 116 -1.46 6.81 3.50
N ALA A 117 -0.23 6.60 3.97
CA ALA A 117 0.06 5.96 5.24
C ALA A 117 1.10 6.75 6.02
N GLY A 118 0.89 6.85 7.33
CA GLY A 118 1.87 7.42 8.26
C GLY A 118 2.30 6.43 9.32
N VAL A 119 3.50 6.62 9.85
CA VAL A 119 3.98 5.92 11.04
C VAL A 119 4.61 6.96 11.95
N VAL A 120 4.28 6.91 13.23
CA VAL A 120 4.76 7.87 14.21
C VAL A 120 5.52 7.13 15.31
N SER A 121 6.68 7.66 15.68
CA SER A 121 7.52 7.14 16.76
C SER A 121 7.73 8.18 17.84
N ARG A 122 7.88 7.72 19.08
CA ARG A 122 8.24 8.52 20.25
C ARG A 122 9.71 8.95 20.28
N SER A 123 10.57 8.31 19.50
CA SER A 123 11.98 8.65 19.41
C SER A 123 12.45 8.72 17.96
N ALA A 124 13.43 9.59 17.70
CA ALA A 124 14.04 9.68 16.37
C ALA A 124 14.73 8.37 15.96
N GLU A 125 15.19 7.57 16.93
CA GLU A 125 15.82 6.27 16.72
C GLU A 125 14.81 5.18 16.34
N GLY A 126 13.57 5.28 16.81
CA GLY A 126 12.52 4.27 16.54
C GLY A 126 12.01 4.22 15.09
N LEU A 127 12.47 5.12 14.23
CA LEU A 127 12.20 5.10 12.78
C LEU A 127 13.50 5.16 11.96
N ARG A 128 14.66 4.97 12.58
CA ARG A 128 15.94 4.88 11.87
C ARG A 128 16.19 3.40 11.59
N GLU A 129 16.23 3.05 10.31
CA GLU A 129 16.92 1.85 9.84
C GLU A 129 18.44 1.99 10.05
#